data_AF-A0A3S0FJJ5-F1
#
_entry.id   AF-A0A3S0FJJ5-F1
#
_cell.length_a   1.000
_cell.length_b   1.000
_cell.length_c   1.000
_cell.angle_alpha   90.00
_cell.angle_beta   90.00
_cell.angle_gamma   90.00
#
_symmetry.space_group_name_H-M   'P 1'
#
loop_
_entity.id
_entity.type
_entity.pdbx_description
1 polymer ?
#
loop_
_entity_poly.entity_id
_entity_poly.type
_entity_poly.pdbx_seq_one_letter_code
_entity_poly.pdbx_strand_id
1 'polypeptide(L)'
;MLRLVGSMVVAAVIIVFGYYSYLQPRPEQLACDDAIKASGNFGPTFTARSHTSKPSADGVVVNVVFSTTSANGDMLGNFYSCDLAKQADGSLKVTKVYPTPGEAK
;
A
#
# COMPACT_ATOMS: atom_id res chain seq x y z
N MET A 1 6.11 15.28 45.79
CA MET A 1 5.17 14.42 45.04
C MET A 1 5.34 14.71 43.55
N LEU A 2 6.25 14.04 42.85
CA LEU A 2 6.59 14.41 41.45
C LEU A 2 7.07 13.19 40.64
N ARG A 3 6.29 12.11 40.53
CA ARG A 3 6.75 10.88 39.84
C ARG A 3 5.69 10.05 39.10
N LEU A 4 4.50 10.57 38.81
CA LEU A 4 3.44 9.76 38.17
C LEU A 4 2.92 10.25 36.81
N VAL A 5 3.25 11.46 36.38
CA VAL A 5 2.70 12.01 35.12
C VAL A 5 3.57 11.66 33.88
N GLY A 6 4.85 11.33 34.09
CA GLY A 6 5.77 11.02 32.98
C GLY A 6 5.53 9.67 32.29
N SER A 7 4.95 8.68 32.98
CA SER A 7 4.79 7.32 32.40
C SER A 7 3.55 7.17 31.51
N MET A 8 2.51 7.99 31.71
CA MET A 8 1.30 7.91 30.88
C MET A 8 1.52 8.53 29.49
N VAL A 9 2.30 9.61 29.39
CA VAL A 9 2.62 10.25 28.10
C VAL A 9 3.52 9.35 27.25
N VAL A 10 4.48 8.66 27.86
CA VAL A 10 5.38 7.75 27.13
C VAL A 10 4.62 6.52 26.62
N ALA A 11 3.69 5.95 27.39
CA ALA A 11 2.88 4.82 26.93
C ALA A 11 1.93 5.22 25.79
N ALA A 12 1.32 6.40 25.84
CA ALA A 12 0.46 6.87 24.75
C ALA A 12 1.25 7.17 23.46
N VAL A 13 2.46 7.74 23.57
CA VAL A 13 3.34 7.98 22.41
C VAL A 13 3.81 6.65 21.79
N ILE A 14 4.11 5.63 22.60
CA ILE A 14 4.51 4.31 22.08
C ILE A 14 3.32 3.58 21.43
N ILE A 15 2.09 3.75 21.90
CA ILE A 15 0.92 3.15 21.23
C ILE A 15 0.66 3.85 19.89
N VAL A 16 0.80 5.18 19.81
CA VAL A 16 0.71 5.89 18.53
C VAL A 16 1.85 5.45 17.61
N PHE A 17 3.11 5.48 18.04
CA PHE A 17 4.22 5.06 17.18
C PHE A 17 4.21 3.56 16.84
N GLY A 18 3.74 2.70 17.74
CA GLY A 18 3.60 1.26 17.50
C GLY A 18 2.46 0.92 16.55
N TYR A 19 1.36 1.69 16.58
CA TYR A 19 0.27 1.58 15.63
C TYR A 19 0.65 2.15 14.25
N TYR A 20 1.42 3.24 14.22
CA TYR A 20 1.93 3.83 12.98
C TYR A 20 3.10 3.06 12.35
N SER A 21 3.83 2.24 13.13
CA SER A 21 4.94 1.42 12.60
C SER A 21 4.47 0.16 11.87
N TYR A 22 3.18 -0.21 11.95
CA TYR A 22 2.69 -1.48 11.39
C TYR A 22 2.05 -1.38 10.00
N LEU A 23 1.89 -0.19 9.43
CA LEU A 23 1.12 0.00 8.19
C LEU A 23 1.75 1.00 7.21
N GLN A 24 3.05 1.27 7.30
CA GLN A 24 3.70 1.96 6.19
C GLN A 24 3.93 0.96 5.05
N PRO A 25 3.35 1.17 3.86
CA PRO A 25 3.56 0.30 2.72
C PRO A 25 5.06 0.24 2.42
N ARG A 26 5.55 -0.97 2.13
CA ARG A 26 6.94 -1.20 1.73
C ARG A 26 7.27 -0.39 0.47
N PRO A 27 8.54 -0.07 0.19
CA PRO A 27 8.91 0.66 -1.03
C PRO A 27 8.36 0.02 -2.32
N GLU A 28 8.35 -1.31 -2.40
CA GLU A 28 7.75 -2.07 -3.50
C GLU A 28 6.23 -1.85 -3.65
N GLN A 29 5.52 -1.64 -2.54
CA GLN A 29 4.09 -1.41 -2.49
C GLN A 29 3.74 0.01 -2.91
N LEU A 30 4.52 1.00 -2.45
CA LEU A 30 4.41 2.39 -2.90
C LEU A 30 4.69 2.53 -4.40
N ALA A 31 5.73 1.87 -4.90
CA ALA A 31 6.04 1.88 -6.33
C ALA A 31 4.89 1.30 -7.16
N CYS A 32 4.23 0.24 -6.65
CA CYS A 32 3.05 -0.33 -7.29
C CYS A 32 1.82 0.60 -7.21
N ASP A 33 1.57 1.27 -6.08
CA ASP A 33 0.48 2.24 -5.94
C ASP A 33 0.60 3.37 -6.96
N ASP A 34 1.80 3.95 -7.09
CA ASP A 34 2.04 5.05 -8.03
C ASP A 34 1.93 4.58 -9.49
N ALA A 35 2.38 3.35 -9.79
CA ALA A 35 2.19 2.75 -11.11
C ALA A 35 0.71 2.48 -11.43
N ILE A 36 -0.08 2.03 -10.45
CA ILE A 36 -1.54 1.82 -10.63
C ILE A 36 -2.24 3.15 -10.84
N LYS A 37 -1.98 4.15 -10.01
CA LYS A 37 -2.52 5.52 -10.17
C LYS A 37 -2.24 6.07 -11.56
N ALA A 38 -1.01 5.90 -12.05
CA ALA A 38 -0.62 6.34 -13.38
C ALA A 38 -1.30 5.52 -14.49
N SER A 39 -1.39 4.19 -14.35
CA SER A 39 -1.94 3.31 -15.39
C SER A 39 -3.45 3.45 -15.61
N GLY A 40 -4.22 3.62 -14.52
CA GLY A 40 -5.67 3.73 -14.58
C GLY A 40 -6.20 5.17 -14.51
N ASN A 41 -5.31 6.17 -14.44
CA ASN A 41 -5.64 7.58 -14.27
C ASN A 41 -6.64 7.83 -13.11
N PHE A 42 -6.51 7.06 -12.03
CA PHE A 42 -7.43 7.12 -10.89
C PHE A 42 -7.32 8.43 -10.09
N GLY A 43 -6.27 9.23 -10.35
CA GLY A 43 -6.15 10.60 -9.82
C GLY A 43 -6.23 10.68 -8.29
N PRO A 44 -6.81 11.76 -7.72
CA PRO A 44 -6.87 11.96 -6.28
C PRO A 44 -7.88 11.05 -5.56
N THR A 45 -8.70 10.29 -6.29
CA THR A 45 -9.70 9.41 -5.68
C THR A 45 -9.13 8.04 -5.32
N PHE A 46 -7.90 7.73 -5.75
CA PHE A 46 -7.21 6.51 -5.38
C PHE A 46 -6.89 6.47 -3.88
N THR A 47 -7.41 5.45 -3.20
CA THR A 47 -7.09 5.18 -1.79
C THR A 47 -6.74 3.70 -1.61
N ALA A 48 -5.46 3.40 -1.44
CA ALA A 48 -5.02 2.03 -1.14
C ALA A 48 -5.59 1.57 0.21
N ARG A 49 -6.09 0.33 0.25
CA ARG A 49 -6.73 -0.31 1.40
C ARG A 49 -5.89 -1.44 1.95
N SER A 50 -5.24 -2.21 1.07
CA SER A 50 -4.33 -3.27 1.47
C SER A 50 -3.30 -3.59 0.39
N HIS A 51 -2.18 -4.15 0.84
CA HIS A 51 -1.11 -4.63 -0.01
C HIS A 51 -0.71 -6.03 0.41
N THR A 52 -0.46 -6.89 -0.57
CA THR A 52 0.19 -8.19 -0.33
C THR A 52 1.32 -8.35 -1.32
N SER A 53 2.51 -8.72 -0.87
CA SER A 53 3.63 -9.01 -1.75
C SER A 53 4.02 -10.49 -1.68
N LYS A 54 4.37 -11.06 -2.83
CA LYS A 54 4.84 -12.44 -2.94
C LYS A 54 6.08 -12.47 -3.83
N PRO A 55 7.10 -13.25 -3.49
CA PRO A 55 8.24 -13.45 -4.37
C PRO A 55 7.79 -14.13 -5.67
N SER A 56 8.45 -13.79 -6.77
CA SER A 56 8.33 -14.41 -8.09
C SER A 56 9.73 -14.81 -8.59
N ALA A 57 9.80 -15.62 -9.65
CA ALA A 57 11.05 -16.16 -10.18
C ALA A 57 12.12 -15.06 -10.43
N ASP A 58 11.69 -13.90 -10.93
CA ASP A 58 12.58 -12.80 -11.33
C ASP A 58 12.37 -11.51 -10.51
N GLY A 59 11.61 -11.58 -9.41
CA GLY A 59 11.29 -10.39 -8.61
C GLY A 59 10.17 -10.57 -7.59
N VAL A 60 9.24 -9.62 -7.54
CA VAL A 60 8.16 -9.56 -6.54
C VAL A 60 6.85 -9.19 -7.24
N VAL A 61 5.78 -9.91 -6.93
CA VAL A 61 4.42 -9.50 -7.32
C VAL A 61 3.77 -8.82 -6.12
N VAL A 62 3.24 -7.63 -6.33
CA VAL A 62 2.47 -6.87 -5.33
C VAL A 62 1.02 -6.82 -5.77
N ASN A 63 0.09 -7.26 -4.94
CA ASN A 63 -1.33 -7.04 -5.13
C ASN A 63 -1.77 -5.89 -4.25
N VAL A 64 -2.56 -4.99 -4.82
CA VAL A 64 -3.09 -3.79 -4.19
C VAL A 64 -4.60 -3.82 -4.31
N VAL A 65 -5.26 -3.71 -3.16
CA VAL A 65 -6.68 -3.42 -3.09
C VAL A 65 -6.80 -1.94 -2.81
N PHE A 66 -7.51 -1.22 -3.67
CA PHE A 66 -7.76 0.21 -3.48
C PHE A 66 -9.21 0.54 -3.78
N SER A 67 -9.68 1.64 -3.23
CA SER A 67 -10.99 2.20 -3.55
C SER A 67 -10.84 3.47 -4.36
N THR A 68 -11.78 3.71 -5.27
CA THR A 68 -11.95 4.97 -5.98
C THR A 68 -13.36 5.49 -5.77
N THR A 69 -13.53 6.81 -5.78
CA THR A 69 -14.86 7.42 -5.74
C THR A 69 -15.39 7.59 -7.17
N SER A 70 -16.59 7.06 -7.45
CA SER A 70 -17.30 7.25 -8.71
C SER A 70 -17.74 8.71 -8.88
N ALA A 71 -18.12 9.11 -10.09
CA ALA A 71 -18.69 10.43 -10.34
C ALA A 71 -19.98 10.70 -9.52
N ASN A 72 -20.67 9.66 -9.07
CA ASN A 72 -21.89 9.74 -8.27
C ASN A 72 -21.61 9.72 -6.76
N GLY A 73 -20.34 9.63 -6.34
CA GLY A 73 -19.95 9.57 -4.93
C GLY A 73 -19.83 8.15 -4.35
N ASP A 74 -20.08 7.11 -5.15
CA ASP A 74 -19.99 5.73 -4.70
C ASP A 74 -18.53 5.29 -4.53
N MET A 75 -18.24 4.53 -3.47
CA MET A 75 -16.93 3.88 -3.33
C MET A 75 -16.89 2.59 -4.15
N LEU A 76 -16.00 2.53 -5.14
CA LEU A 76 -15.74 1.36 -5.97
C LEU A 76 -14.47 0.66 -5.51
N GLY A 77 -14.57 -0.61 -5.15
CA GLY A 77 -13.41 -1.46 -4.83
C GLY A 77 -12.73 -1.96 -6.11
N ASN A 78 -11.42 -1.77 -6.21
CA ASN A 78 -10.59 -2.20 -7.33
C ASN A 78 -9.43 -3.07 -6.82
N PHE A 79 -9.05 -4.05 -7.64
CA PHE A 79 -8.03 -5.04 -7.32
C PHE A 79 -7.02 -5.09 -8.47
N TYR A 80 -5.78 -4.73 -8.19
CA TYR A 80 -4.72 -4.69 -9.17
C TYR A 80 -3.47 -5.39 -8.66
N SER A 81 -2.68 -5.92 -9.59
CA SER A 81 -1.38 -6.50 -9.35
C SER A 81 -0.33 -5.74 -10.12
N CYS A 82 0.86 -5.60 -9.53
CA CYS A 82 2.07 -5.16 -10.20
C CYS A 82 3.13 -6.26 -10.14
N ASP A 83 3.79 -6.49 -11.26
CA ASP A 83 5.04 -7.25 -11.30
C ASP A 83 6.20 -6.27 -11.13
N LEU A 84 7.08 -6.52 -10.17
CA LEU A 84 8.32 -5.79 -9.97
C LEU A 84 9.49 -6.70 -10.30
N ALA A 85 10.35 -6.28 -11.22
CA ALA A 85 11.57 -6.99 -11.55
C ALA A 85 12.76 -6.37 -10.83
N LYS A 86 13.67 -7.24 -10.35
CA LYS A 86 14.93 -6.79 -9.75
C LYS A 86 15.86 -6.28 -10.85
N GLN A 87 16.32 -5.05 -10.70
CA GLN A 87 17.27 -4.41 -11.60
C GLN A 87 18.71 -4.77 -11.23
N ALA A 88 19.66 -4.49 -12.13
CA ALA A 88 21.08 -4.78 -11.94
C ALA A 88 21.71 -4.04 -10.74
N ASP A 89 21.14 -2.88 -10.36
CA ASP A 89 21.54 -2.10 -9.18
C ASP A 89 20.89 -2.60 -7.87
N GLY A 90 20.09 -3.66 -7.94
CA GLY A 90 19.36 -4.23 -6.80
C GLY A 90 18.02 -3.56 -6.49
N SER A 91 17.63 -2.51 -7.22
CA SER A 91 16.32 -1.87 -7.08
C SER A 91 15.20 -2.73 -7.66
N LEU A 92 13.97 -2.54 -7.18
CA LEU A 92 12.77 -3.15 -7.73
C LEU A 92 12.03 -2.11 -8.58
N LYS A 93 11.73 -2.45 -9.83
CA LYS A 93 11.00 -1.57 -10.74
C LYS A 93 9.74 -2.27 -11.23
N VAL A 94 8.61 -1.55 -11.20
CA VAL A 94 7.35 -2.03 -11.77
C VAL A 94 7.53 -2.22 -13.28
N THR A 95 7.32 -3.43 -13.76
CA THR A 95 7.40 -3.79 -15.18
C THR A 95 6.02 -3.95 -15.81
N LYS A 96 5.03 -4.32 -15.01
CA LYS A 96 3.67 -4.56 -15.47
C LYS A 96 2.66 -4.22 -14.38
N VAL A 97 1.54 -3.63 -14.77
CA VAL A 97 0.36 -3.40 -13.93
C VAL A 97 -0.84 -4.02 -14.63
N TYR A 98 -1.66 -4.77 -13.90
CA TYR A 98 -2.85 -5.43 -14.47
C TYR A 98 -3.94 -5.59 -13.41
N PRO A 99 -5.22 -5.56 -13.83
CA PRO A 99 -6.31 -5.89 -12.92
C PRO A 99 -6.19 -7.36 -12.47
N THR A 100 -6.40 -7.62 -11.19
CA THR A 100 -6.38 -8.97 -10.63
C THR A 100 -7.78 -9.58 -10.75
N PRO A 101 -7.95 -10.71 -11.47
CA PRO A 101 -9.22 -11.40 -11.48
C PRO A 101 -9.47 -12.08 -10.12
N GLY A 102 -10.39 -11.53 -9.33
CA GLY A 102 -10.72 -11.94 -7.95
C GLY A 102 -9.99 -11.02 -6.94
N GLU A 103 -10.65 -10.31 -6.02
CA GLU A 103 -11.81 -10.68 -5.20
C GLU A 103 -12.91 -9.60 -5.24
N ALA A 104 -13.82 -9.66 -6.21
CA ALA A 104 -15.14 -9.09 -5.99
C ALA A 104 -15.89 -10.04 -5.04
N LYS A 105 -16.12 -9.61 -3.80
CA LYS A 105 -17.20 -10.14 -2.98
C LYS A 105 -18.31 -9.11 -2.92
#